data_AF-A0A397FQW8-F1
#
_entry.id   AF-A0A397FQW8-F1
#
_cell.length_a   1.000
_cell.length_b   1.000
_cell.length_c   1.000
_cell.angle_alpha   90.00
_cell.angle_beta   90.00
_cell.angle_gamma   90.00
#
_symmetry.space_group_name_H-M   'P 1'
#
loop_
_entity.id
_entity.type
_entity.pdbx_description
1 polymer ?
#
loop_
_entity_poly.entity_id
_entity_poly.type
_entity_poly.pdbx_seq_one_letter_code
_entity_poly.pdbx_strand_id
1 'polypeptide(L)'
;MMSPILQNPLDLGADICMHSATKFVCGHSDTMSGIVIAKDPELCRDLYFVQNAEGTGLAPMDCWLLLRGVKTMGLRVLTAQSNAMRVSFGSVNSLISLPGVMSHASIPEEVRKARSFPEDLIRLSIGIEDIQDLINDLQRAFQSFSTSA
;
A
#
# COMPACT_ATOMS: atom_id res chain seq x y z
N MET A 1 5.68 1.29 3.42
CA MET A 1 6.06 -0.04 3.93
C MET A 1 6.23 -0.96 2.73
N MET A 2 7.38 -1.61 2.61
CA MET A 2 7.62 -2.55 1.51
C MET A 2 6.86 -3.85 1.75
N SER A 3 6.58 -4.60 0.68
CA SER A 3 5.99 -5.94 0.81
C SER A 3 7.01 -6.91 1.43
N PRO A 4 6.56 -8.03 2.03
CA PRO A 4 7.45 -9.06 2.57
C PRO A 4 8.44 -9.62 1.55
N ILE A 5 8.13 -9.50 0.25
CA ILE A 5 9.00 -9.93 -0.86
C ILE A 5 10.28 -9.08 -0.95
N LEU A 6 10.19 -7.79 -0.60
CA LEU A 6 11.29 -6.83 -0.78
C LEU A 6 12.07 -6.57 0.50
N GLN A 7 11.43 -6.72 1.66
CA GLN A 7 12.09 -6.48 2.94
C GLN A 7 11.41 -7.27 4.05
N ASN A 8 12.22 -7.92 4.87
CA ASN A 8 11.80 -8.51 6.14
C ASN A 8 12.43 -7.74 7.32
N PRO A 9 11.67 -6.86 8.01
CA PRO A 9 12.18 -6.11 9.16
C PRO A 9 12.70 -6.96 10.32
N LEU A 10 12.24 -8.21 10.48
CA LEU A 10 12.70 -9.09 11.56
C LEU A 10 14.19 -9.45 11.38
N ASP A 11 14.64 -9.60 10.13
CA ASP A 11 16.05 -9.86 9.80
C ASP A 11 16.93 -8.61 10.08
N LEU A 12 16.32 -7.44 10.20
CA LEU A 12 16.97 -6.17 10.53
C LEU A 12 16.94 -5.85 12.03
N GLY A 13 16.48 -6.79 12.86
CA GLY A 13 16.46 -6.67 14.32
C GLY A 13 15.16 -6.09 14.90
N ALA A 14 14.11 -5.92 14.10
CA ALA A 14 12.80 -5.58 14.64
C ALA A 14 12.17 -6.77 15.41
N ASP A 15 11.48 -6.50 16.51
CA ASP A 15 10.77 -7.54 17.28
C ASP A 15 9.36 -7.80 16.72
N ILE A 16 8.76 -6.79 16.08
CA ILE A 16 7.44 -6.86 15.44
C ILE A 16 7.53 -6.32 14.02
N CYS A 17 6.95 -7.07 13.08
CA CYS A 17 6.66 -6.61 11.74
C CYS A 17 5.15 -6.56 11.52
N MET A 18 4.63 -5.37 11.21
CA MET A 18 3.22 -5.17 10.88
C MET A 18 3.08 -4.96 9.38
N HIS A 19 2.00 -5.48 8.78
CA HIS A 19 1.60 -5.18 7.42
C HIS A 19 0.12 -4.79 7.34
N SER A 20 -0.18 -3.74 6.57
CA SER A 20 -1.53 -3.56 6.02
C SER A 20 -1.72 -4.54 4.88
N ALA A 21 -2.38 -5.66 5.17
CA ALA A 21 -2.54 -6.74 4.20
C ALA A 21 -3.53 -6.40 3.07
N THR A 22 -4.37 -5.38 3.26
CA THR A 22 -5.16 -4.72 2.19
C THR A 22 -4.32 -4.24 1.00
N LYS A 23 -3.02 -4.04 1.19
CA LYS A 23 -2.10 -3.55 0.16
C LYS A 23 -1.52 -4.71 -0.62
N PHE A 24 -0.20 -4.83 -0.74
CA PHE A 24 0.45 -5.84 -1.57
C PHE A 24 0.07 -7.30 -1.26
N VAL A 25 -0.26 -7.62 -0.01
CA VAL A 25 -0.52 -8.99 0.43
C VAL A 25 -1.80 -9.53 -0.23
N CYS A 26 -2.93 -8.86 -0.04
CA CYS A 26 -4.16 -9.11 -0.81
C CYS A 26 -3.94 -8.71 -2.28
N GLY A 27 -3.69 -7.42 -2.52
CA GLY A 27 -3.40 -6.82 -3.82
C GLY A 27 -4.51 -6.81 -4.85
N HIS A 28 -5.77 -7.01 -4.43
CA HIS A 28 -6.94 -6.99 -5.32
C HIS A 28 -7.98 -5.93 -4.92
N SER A 29 -7.64 -5.04 -3.98
CA SER A 29 -8.54 -3.98 -3.47
C SER A 29 -9.90 -4.49 -2.94
N ASP A 30 -9.99 -5.75 -2.53
CA ASP A 30 -11.26 -6.42 -2.21
C ASP A 30 -11.38 -6.93 -0.75
N THR A 31 -10.34 -6.76 0.07
CA THR A 31 -10.39 -7.11 1.50
C THR A 31 -9.66 -6.11 2.39
N MET A 32 -10.24 -5.85 3.57
CA MET A 32 -9.60 -5.10 4.64
C MET A 32 -8.97 -6.05 5.65
N SER A 33 -7.65 -6.00 5.79
CA SER A 33 -6.92 -6.98 6.58
C SER A 33 -5.58 -6.44 7.06
N GLY A 34 -5.16 -6.90 8.22
CA GLY A 34 -3.88 -6.60 8.86
C GLY A 34 -3.16 -7.89 9.23
N ILE A 35 -1.83 -7.86 9.20
CA ILE A 35 -0.97 -8.94 9.68
C ILE A 35 0.03 -8.36 10.66
N VAL A 36 0.22 -9.05 11.78
CA VAL A 36 1.28 -8.77 12.75
C VAL A 36 2.12 -10.04 12.89
N ILE A 37 3.42 -9.91 12.75
CA ILE A 37 4.40 -11.00 12.87
C ILE A 37 5.33 -10.59 14.00
N ALA A 38 5.51 -11.46 15.00
CA ALA A 38 6.43 -11.26 16.11
C ALA A 38 7.62 -12.22 16.01
N LYS A 39 8.76 -11.79 16.54
CA LYS A 39 10.03 -12.52 16.48
C LYS A 39 10.04 -13.76 17.38
N ASP A 40 9.47 -13.67 18.58
CA ASP A 40 9.55 -14.71 19.60
C ASP A 40 8.17 -15.23 20.06
N PRO A 41 8.10 -16.44 20.67
CA PRO A 41 6.85 -17.06 21.08
C PRO A 41 6.12 -16.34 22.22
N GLU A 42 6.83 -15.64 23.10
CA GLU A 42 6.22 -14.94 24.23
C GLU A 42 5.40 -13.75 23.72
N LEU A 43 6.00 -12.95 22.82
CA LEU A 43 5.34 -11.85 22.16
C LEU A 43 4.16 -12.32 21.30
N CYS A 44 4.30 -13.47 20.62
CA CYS A 44 3.18 -14.08 19.89
C CYS A 44 2.00 -14.43 20.82
N ARG A 45 2.27 -14.91 22.04
CA ARG A 45 1.23 -15.25 23.02
C ARG A 45 0.50 -14.00 23.51
N ASP A 46 1.23 -12.93 23.78
CA ASP A 46 0.65 -11.67 24.24
C ASP A 46 -0.22 -11.03 23.15
N LEU A 47 0.25 -11.04 21.89
CA LEU A 47 -0.53 -10.59 20.74
C LEU A 47 -1.80 -11.43 20.54
N TYR A 48 -1.70 -12.76 20.69
CA TYR A 48 -2.85 -13.65 20.60
C TYR A 48 -3.89 -13.36 21.69
N PHE A 49 -3.43 -13.10 22.92
CA PHE A 49 -4.32 -12.72 24.02
C PHE A 49 -5.12 -11.47 23.67
N VAL A 50 -4.47 -10.42 23.17
CA VAL A 50 -5.13 -9.17 22.77
C VAL A 50 -6.11 -9.40 21.61
N GLN A 51 -5.68 -10.11 20.55
CA GLN A 51 -6.54 -10.43 19.41
C GLN A 51 -7.82 -11.15 19.85
N ASN A 52 -7.70 -12.11 20.76
CA ASN A 52 -8.84 -12.88 21.27
C ASN A 52 -9.72 -12.03 22.21
N ALA A 53 -9.12 -11.24 23.10
CA ALA A 53 -9.85 -10.42 24.07
C ALA A 53 -10.62 -9.27 23.40
N GLU A 54 -10.05 -8.66 22.37
CA GLU A 54 -10.70 -7.58 21.61
C GLU A 54 -11.60 -8.09 20.48
N GLY A 55 -11.48 -9.36 20.11
CA GLY A 55 -12.25 -9.95 19.01
C GLY A 55 -11.86 -9.39 17.63
N THR A 56 -10.63 -8.92 17.47
CA THR A 56 -10.12 -8.25 16.26
C THR A 56 -9.52 -9.21 15.22
N GLY A 57 -9.74 -10.51 15.40
CA GLY A 57 -9.35 -11.53 14.42
C GLY A 57 -10.02 -11.33 13.06
N LEU A 58 -9.28 -11.60 11.99
CA LEU A 58 -9.79 -11.46 10.62
C LEU A 58 -10.88 -12.50 10.31
N ALA A 59 -11.93 -12.09 9.61
CA ALA A 59 -13.02 -12.97 9.22
C ALA A 59 -12.55 -14.11 8.31
N PRO A 60 -13.12 -15.34 8.40
CA PRO A 60 -12.65 -16.48 7.61
C PRO A 60 -12.67 -16.26 6.09
N MET A 61 -13.66 -15.53 5.57
CA MET A 61 -13.74 -15.21 4.14
C MET A 61 -12.62 -14.26 3.71
N ASP A 62 -12.31 -13.25 4.52
CA ASP A 62 -11.18 -12.34 4.26
C ASP A 62 -9.83 -13.07 4.37
N CYS A 63 -9.69 -14.01 5.32
CA CYS A 63 -8.53 -14.90 5.37
C CYS A 63 -8.36 -15.69 4.07
N TRP A 64 -9.45 -16.21 3.51
CA TRP A 64 -9.42 -16.93 2.23
C TRP A 64 -9.03 -16.03 1.05
N LEU A 65 -9.59 -14.81 0.96
CA LEU A 65 -9.22 -13.83 -0.06
C LEU A 65 -7.73 -13.46 0.04
N LEU A 66 -7.22 -13.29 1.25
CA LEU A 66 -5.81 -13.01 1.50
C LEU A 66 -4.94 -14.18 1.05
N LEU A 67 -5.29 -15.42 1.42
CA LEU A 67 -4.58 -16.63 0.97
C LEU A 67 -4.60 -16.77 -0.56
N ARG A 68 -5.69 -16.37 -1.22
CA ARG A 68 -5.77 -16.29 -2.70
C ARG A 68 -4.79 -15.25 -3.24
N GLY A 69 -4.81 -14.03 -2.69
CA GLY A 69 -3.98 -12.92 -3.14
C GLY A 69 -2.48 -13.15 -2.98
N VAL A 70 -2.07 -13.78 -1.88
CA VAL A 70 -0.65 -14.08 -1.58
C VAL A 70 0.01 -14.92 -2.67
N LYS A 71 -0.74 -15.82 -3.32
CA LYS A 71 -0.22 -16.71 -4.38
C LYS A 71 0.40 -15.95 -5.55
N THR A 72 -0.11 -14.76 -5.86
CA THR A 72 0.38 -13.91 -6.96
C THR A 72 1.20 -12.72 -6.49
N MET A 73 1.47 -12.60 -5.19
CA MET A 73 2.13 -11.44 -4.61
C MET A 73 3.51 -11.17 -5.20
N GLY A 74 4.36 -12.20 -5.33
CA GLY A 74 5.70 -12.06 -5.90
C GLY A 74 5.67 -11.46 -7.31
N LEU A 75 4.82 -12.02 -8.20
CA LEU A 75 4.66 -11.53 -9.57
C LEU A 75 4.16 -10.07 -9.59
N ARG A 76 3.10 -9.77 -8.83
CA ARG A 76 2.52 -8.42 -8.79
C ARG A 76 3.51 -7.38 -8.29
N VAL A 77 4.25 -7.69 -7.23
CA VAL A 77 5.24 -6.77 -6.65
C VAL A 77 6.37 -6.50 -7.65
N LEU A 78 6.93 -7.53 -8.27
CA LEU A 78 8.03 -7.39 -9.21
C LEU A 78 7.61 -6.62 -10.47
N THR A 79 6.43 -6.93 -11.04
CA THR A 79 5.89 -6.19 -12.19
C THR A 79 5.64 -4.73 -11.84
N ALA A 80 4.93 -4.44 -10.74
CA ALA A 80 4.67 -3.07 -10.31
C ALA A 80 5.97 -2.29 -10.02
N GLN A 81 6.98 -2.95 -9.45
CA GLN A 81 8.31 -2.35 -9.23
C GLN A 81 9.01 -2.04 -10.56
N SER A 82 8.95 -2.95 -11.54
CA SER A 82 9.53 -2.73 -12.87
C SER A 82 8.85 -1.59 -13.63
N ASN A 83 7.52 -1.49 -13.52
CA ASN A 83 6.74 -0.44 -14.16
C ASN A 83 7.04 0.95 -13.56
N ALA A 84 7.21 1.03 -12.24
CA ALA A 84 7.21 2.31 -11.55
C ALA A 84 8.61 2.90 -11.27
N MET A 85 9.66 2.06 -11.25
CA MET A 85 10.92 2.38 -10.53
C MET A 85 10.69 2.84 -9.05
N ARG A 86 9.46 2.74 -8.53
CA ARG A 86 8.98 3.36 -7.27
C ARG A 86 7.79 2.58 -6.65
N VAL A 87 7.36 3.03 -5.48
CA VAL A 87 6.43 2.32 -4.58
C VAL A 87 4.98 2.40 -5.06
N SER A 88 4.35 1.25 -5.27
CA SER A 88 2.91 1.09 -5.48
C SER A 88 2.16 0.96 -4.14
N PHE A 89 0.85 1.26 -4.11
CA PHE A 89 -0.05 0.93 -3.00
C PHE A 89 -0.47 -0.55 -3.01
N GLY A 90 -0.01 -1.31 -4.00
CA GLY A 90 0.03 -2.76 -3.96
C GLY A 90 -1.20 -3.48 -4.48
N SER A 91 -2.14 -2.75 -5.10
CA SER A 91 -3.20 -3.37 -5.91
C SER A 91 -2.73 -3.62 -7.34
N VAL A 92 -3.47 -4.45 -8.08
CA VAL A 92 -3.26 -4.68 -9.51
C VAL A 92 -3.57 -3.45 -10.37
N ASN A 93 -4.41 -2.54 -9.89
CA ASN A 93 -4.78 -1.32 -10.61
C ASN A 93 -3.89 -0.13 -10.23
N SER A 94 -3.62 0.72 -11.22
CA SER A 94 -3.00 2.02 -11.04
C SER A 94 -3.98 3.02 -10.41
N LEU A 95 -3.47 3.85 -9.49
CA LEU A 95 -4.24 4.88 -8.80
C LEU A 95 -3.47 6.20 -8.79
N ILE A 96 -4.18 7.32 -8.91
CA ILE A 96 -3.65 8.67 -8.76
C ILE A 96 -4.38 9.38 -7.61
N SER A 97 -3.67 10.20 -6.85
CA SER A 97 -4.26 10.97 -5.75
C SER A 97 -3.49 12.27 -5.51
N LEU A 98 -4.19 13.28 -5.01
CA LEU A 98 -3.63 14.54 -4.52
C LEU A 98 -3.73 14.55 -2.99
N PRO A 99 -2.69 14.13 -2.25
CA PRO A 99 -2.82 13.92 -0.82
C PRO A 99 -3.19 15.20 -0.05
N GLY A 100 -2.85 16.39 -0.55
CA GLY A 100 -3.19 17.68 0.07
C GLY A 100 -4.69 17.96 0.13
N VAL A 101 -5.41 17.74 -0.96
CA VAL A 101 -6.87 18.02 -1.07
C VAL A 101 -7.75 16.79 -0.87
N MET A 102 -7.15 15.61 -0.67
CA MET A 102 -7.86 14.37 -0.38
C MET A 102 -7.59 13.94 1.07
N SER A 103 -6.60 13.07 1.30
CA SER A 103 -6.35 12.46 2.61
C SER A 103 -5.95 13.44 3.70
N HIS A 104 -5.37 14.59 3.35
CA HIS A 104 -4.97 15.64 4.29
C HIS A 104 -5.84 16.90 4.16
N ALA A 105 -7.00 16.82 3.49
CA ALA A 105 -7.89 17.97 3.28
C ALA A 105 -8.38 18.61 4.59
N SER A 106 -8.54 17.79 5.65
CA SER A 106 -8.96 18.24 6.97
C SER A 106 -7.84 18.86 7.80
N ILE A 107 -6.58 18.79 7.35
CA ILE A 107 -5.46 19.39 8.08
C ILE A 107 -5.44 20.90 7.78
N PRO A 108 -5.50 21.76 8.81
CA PRO A 108 -5.43 23.20 8.62
C PRO A 108 -4.20 23.62 7.81
N GLU A 109 -4.36 24.62 6.95
CA GLU A 109 -3.30 25.09 6.05
C GLU A 109 -2.02 25.49 6.81
N GLU A 110 -2.16 26.15 7.96
CA GLU A 110 -1.03 26.51 8.83
C GLU A 110 -0.21 25.27 9.22
N VAL A 111 -0.88 24.19 9.62
CA VAL A 111 -0.24 22.94 10.04
C VAL A 111 0.41 22.24 8.85
N ARG A 112 -0.20 22.29 7.65
CA ARG A 112 0.38 21.74 6.42
C ARG A 112 1.64 22.51 6.02
N LYS A 113 1.61 23.85 6.05
CA LYS A 113 2.76 24.72 5.79
C LYS A 113 3.89 24.50 6.81
N ALA A 114 3.56 24.40 8.10
CA ALA A 114 4.55 24.16 9.16
C ALA A 114 5.28 22.81 9.00
N ARG A 115 4.63 21.82 8.37
CA ARG A 115 5.22 20.52 8.04
C ARG A 115 5.88 20.46 6.66
N SER A 116 6.00 21.59 5.98
CA SER A 116 6.52 21.70 4.61
C SER A 116 5.81 20.75 3.64
N PHE A 117 4.49 20.60 3.80
CA PHE A 117 3.69 19.71 2.96
C PHE A 117 3.49 20.33 1.56
N PRO A 118 3.88 19.63 0.47
CA PRO A 118 3.65 20.11 -0.88
C PRO A 118 2.16 19.97 -1.27
N GLU A 119 1.51 21.11 -1.54
CA GLU A 119 0.09 21.18 -1.91
C GLU A 119 -0.20 20.59 -3.30
N ASP A 120 0.80 20.63 -4.18
CA ASP A 120 0.79 20.14 -5.56
C ASP A 120 1.32 18.71 -5.70
N LEU A 121 1.51 17.99 -4.58
CA LEU A 121 1.99 16.62 -4.59
C LEU A 121 0.98 15.70 -5.28
N ILE A 122 1.38 15.16 -6.43
CA ILE A 122 0.69 14.05 -7.07
C ILE A 122 1.31 12.74 -6.58
N ARG A 123 0.48 11.84 -6.07
CA ARG A 123 0.89 10.50 -5.64
C ARG A 123 0.29 9.46 -6.56
N LEU A 124 1.17 8.74 -7.26
CA LEU A 124 0.84 7.60 -8.11
C LEU A 124 1.09 6.28 -7.37
N SER A 125 0.14 5.36 -7.53
CA SER A 125 0.30 3.93 -7.30
C SER A 125 0.30 3.26 -8.65
N ILE A 126 1.39 2.61 -9.03
CA ILE A 126 1.45 1.93 -10.32
C ILE A 126 1.04 0.47 -10.16
N GLY A 127 0.10 0.01 -10.98
CA GLY A 127 -0.38 -1.36 -11.03
C GLY A 127 0.45 -2.24 -11.95
N ILE A 128 -0.19 -3.26 -12.51
CA ILE A 128 0.41 -4.25 -13.41
C ILE A 128 -0.06 -4.11 -14.86
N GLU A 129 -0.63 -2.96 -15.22
CA GLU A 129 -1.00 -2.65 -16.60
C GLU A 129 0.23 -2.60 -17.53
N ASP A 130 -0.02 -2.56 -18.83
CA ASP A 130 1.04 -2.30 -19.81
C ASP A 130 1.67 -0.93 -19.54
N ILE A 131 3.00 -0.91 -19.44
CA ILE A 131 3.73 0.30 -19.07
C ILE A 131 3.60 1.40 -20.13
N GLN A 132 3.50 1.03 -21.41
CA GLN A 132 3.38 2.01 -22.48
C GLN A 132 1.99 2.65 -22.45
N ASP A 133 0.95 1.89 -22.13
CA ASP A 133 -0.39 2.45 -21.93
C ASP A 133 -0.41 3.47 -20.78
N LEU A 134 0.21 3.15 -19.65
CA LEU A 134 0.31 4.07 -18.51
C LEU A 134 1.09 5.36 -18.86
N ILE A 135 2.22 5.23 -19.57
CA ILE A 135 3.02 6.37 -20.01
C ILE A 135 2.23 7.24 -21.00
N ASN A 136 1.59 6.61 -21.99
CA ASN A 136 0.80 7.30 -22.99
C ASN A 136 -0.38 8.04 -22.35
N ASP A 137 -1.01 7.43 -21.35
CA ASP A 137 -2.13 8.06 -20.64
C ASP A 137 -1.71 9.33 -19.90
N LEU A 138 -0.61 9.26 -19.16
CA LEU A 138 -0.02 10.43 -18.50
C LEU A 138 0.43 11.50 -19.51
N GLN A 139 1.06 11.10 -20.62
CA GLN A 139 1.48 12.04 -21.67
C GLN A 139 0.29 12.78 -22.30
N ARG A 140 -0.79 12.08 -22.63
CA ARG A 140 -2.02 12.69 -23.14
C ARG A 140 -2.61 13.68 -22.14
N ALA A 141 -2.64 13.32 -20.85
CA ALA A 141 -3.12 14.21 -19.81
C ALA A 141 -2.28 15.51 -19.75
N PHE A 142 -0.95 15.42 -19.76
CA PHE A 142 -0.08 16.60 -19.78
C PHE A 142 -0.23 17.45 -21.05
N GLN A 143 -0.36 16.83 -22.23
CA GLN A 143 -0.55 17.54 -23.49
C GLN A 143 -1.89 18.30 -23.54
N SER A 144 -2.96 17.70 -23.01
CA SER A 144 -4.28 18.33 -22.95
C SER A 144 -4.27 19.60 -22.10
N PHE A 145 -3.45 19.62 -21.03
CA PHE A 145 -3.27 20.78 -20.17
C PHE A 145 -2.53 21.91 -20.90
N SER A 146 -1.44 21.59 -21.61
CA SER A 146 -0.66 22.60 -22.37
C SER A 146 -1.41 23.25 -23.54
N THR A 147 -2.52 22.66 -24.00
CA THR A 147 -3.35 23.22 -25.09
C THR A 147 -4.50 24.07 -24.53
N SER A 148 -4.76 24.01 -23.22
CA SER A 148 -5.87 24.69 -22.54
C SER A 148 -5.42 25.94 -21.75
N ALA A 149 -4.14 26.31 -21.84
CA ALA A 149 -3.52 27.49 -21.24
C ALA A 149 -2.97 28.40 -22.35
#